data_AF-A0A4Q6BGU8-F1
#
_entry.id   AF-A0A4Q6BGU8-F1
#
_cell.length_a   1.000
_cell.length_b   1.000
_cell.length_c   1.000
_cell.angle_alpha   90.00
_cell.angle_beta   90.00
_cell.angle_gamma   90.00
#
_symmetry.space_group_name_H-M   'P 1'
#
loop_
_entity.id
_entity.type
_entity.pdbx_description
1 polymer ?
#
loop_
_entity_poly.entity_id
_entity_poly.type
_entity_poly.pdbx_seq_one_letter_code
_entity_poly.pdbx_strand_id
1 'polypeptide(L)'
;MEFPPGNGAAYIYNVPGDHVWEEFMEGDPVIILKDGCLQIKNFNKESIARDEFYAQLRLNAVSHLGQVRLAILETNGEVSIFYFADDDVKYGLPIIPEDNRKKHVTITDSGQYSCDTCGYTTCLDPAPVHICPTCQHKKWVPALNEKRLS
;
A
#
# COMPACT_ATOMS: atom_id res chain seq x y z
N MET A 1 -54.11 -21.99 -38.80
CA MET A 1 -55.36 -21.78 -38.03
C MET A 1 -55.08 -20.63 -37.08
N GLU A 2 -55.70 -19.47 -37.30
CA GLU A 2 -55.65 -18.36 -36.36
C GLU A 2 -56.65 -18.59 -35.23
N PHE A 3 -56.18 -18.39 -33.98
CA PHE A 3 -56.89 -17.91 -32.78
C PHE A 3 -55.80 -17.67 -31.71
N PRO A 4 -56.05 -16.92 -30.62
CA PRO A 4 -56.56 -15.54 -30.51
C PRO A 4 -55.61 -14.70 -29.59
N PRO A 5 -55.88 -13.40 -29.35
CA PRO A 5 -55.08 -12.59 -28.45
C PRO A 5 -55.56 -12.69 -27.00
N GLY A 6 -54.63 -12.66 -26.04
CA GLY A 6 -54.90 -12.19 -24.69
C GLY A 6 -54.67 -13.19 -23.56
N ASN A 7 -53.59 -12.91 -22.83
CA ASN A 7 -53.37 -13.13 -21.39
C ASN A 7 -53.22 -14.58 -20.90
N GLY A 8 -51.98 -15.05 -20.93
CA GLY A 8 -51.53 -16.23 -20.19
C GLY A 8 -50.01 -16.23 -20.08
N ALA A 9 -49.52 -16.60 -18.90
CA ALA A 9 -48.12 -16.56 -18.52
C ALA A 9 -47.16 -17.34 -19.44
N ALA A 10 -45.97 -16.74 -19.57
CA ALA A 10 -44.60 -17.29 -19.67
C ALA A 10 -44.34 -18.60 -20.43
N TYR A 11 -43.55 -18.54 -21.51
CA TYR A 11 -42.57 -19.58 -21.85
C TYR A 11 -41.31 -19.01 -22.55
N ILE A 12 -40.24 -18.89 -21.75
CA ILE A 12 -38.80 -19.16 -21.96
C ILE A 12 -38.28 -19.16 -23.40
N TYR A 13 -37.20 -18.41 -23.69
CA TYR A 13 -36.01 -18.95 -24.39
C TYR A 13 -34.72 -18.26 -23.93
N ASN A 14 -33.90 -18.98 -23.16
CA ASN A 14 -32.50 -18.64 -22.96
C ASN A 14 -31.79 -18.70 -24.32
N VAL A 15 -31.21 -17.58 -24.75
CA VAL A 15 -30.28 -17.54 -25.89
C VAL A 15 -28.86 -17.51 -25.30
N PRO A 16 -28.00 -18.50 -25.62
CA PRO A 16 -26.62 -18.50 -25.16
C PRO A 16 -25.76 -17.65 -26.10
N GLY A 17 -25.01 -16.72 -25.50
CA GLY A 17 -24.07 -15.85 -26.20
C GLY A 17 -24.55 -14.40 -26.18
N ASP A 18 -23.96 -13.62 -25.28
CA ASP A 18 -23.36 -12.33 -25.57
C ASP A 18 -22.96 -11.71 -24.24
N HIS A 19 -21.64 -11.65 -24.04
CA HIS A 19 -20.94 -10.88 -23.02
C HIS A 19 -21.65 -10.86 -21.67
N VAL A 20 -21.32 -11.83 -20.81
CA VAL A 20 -21.35 -11.58 -19.37
C VAL A 20 -20.55 -10.30 -19.22
N TRP A 21 -21.25 -9.19 -19.09
CA TRP A 21 -20.66 -7.94 -18.67
C TRP A 21 -19.97 -8.33 -17.38
N GLU A 22 -18.65 -8.47 -17.46
CA GLU A 22 -17.80 -8.33 -16.30
C GLU A 22 -18.32 -7.05 -15.67
N GLU A 23 -19.12 -7.19 -14.62
CA GLU A 23 -19.48 -6.08 -13.77
C GLU A 23 -18.16 -5.38 -13.50
N PHE A 24 -18.03 -4.20 -14.10
CA PHE A 24 -16.83 -3.41 -14.13
C PHE A 24 -16.58 -3.03 -12.66
N MET A 25 -15.90 -3.90 -11.93
CA MET A 25 -15.46 -3.70 -10.56
C MET A 25 -14.29 -2.70 -10.59
N GLU A 26 -14.50 -1.53 -11.19
CA GLU A 26 -13.66 -0.38 -10.89
C GLU A 26 -13.93 -0.05 -9.42
N GLY A 27 -13.07 -0.58 -8.53
CA GLY A 27 -13.11 -0.25 -7.10
C GLY A 27 -12.92 1.25 -6.89
N ASP A 28 -13.13 1.73 -5.67
CA ASP A 28 -12.76 3.12 -5.33
C ASP A 28 -11.24 3.25 -5.14
N PRO A 29 -10.61 4.40 -5.45
CA PRO A 29 -9.21 4.64 -5.11
C PRO A 29 -8.95 4.46 -3.61
N VAL A 30 -7.86 3.77 -3.27
CA VAL A 30 -7.58 3.36 -1.89
C VAL A 30 -6.30 3.98 -1.36
N ILE A 31 -6.37 4.64 -0.20
CA ILE A 31 -5.17 5.10 0.50
C ILE A 31 -4.41 3.88 1.03
N ILE A 32 -3.21 3.63 0.50
CA ILE A 32 -2.35 2.51 0.87
C ILE A 32 -1.14 2.94 1.73
N LEU A 33 -0.78 4.22 1.69
CA LEU A 33 0.24 4.81 2.57
C LEU A 33 -0.20 6.21 3.03
N LYS A 34 -0.01 6.49 4.31
CA LYS A 34 -0.27 7.81 4.89
C LYS A 34 0.80 8.14 5.93
N ASP A 35 1.34 9.35 5.86
CA ASP A 35 2.35 9.87 6.80
C ASP A 35 3.54 8.90 7.01
N GLY A 36 4.07 8.35 5.91
CA GLY A 36 5.15 7.36 5.91
C GLY A 36 4.80 5.98 6.46
N CYS A 37 3.53 5.73 6.80
CA CYS A 37 3.05 4.45 7.31
C CYS A 37 2.08 3.77 6.33
N LEU A 38 2.35 2.50 6.03
CA LEU A 38 1.48 1.64 5.24
C LEU A 38 0.16 1.40 5.98
N GLN A 39 -0.95 1.57 5.25
CA GLN A 39 -2.28 1.23 5.71
C GLN A 39 -2.52 -0.26 5.50
N ILE A 40 -1.91 -1.12 6.33
CA ILE A 40 -1.86 -2.58 6.14
C ILE A 40 -3.24 -3.20 5.86
N LYS A 41 -4.29 -2.74 6.55
CA LYS A 41 -5.66 -3.25 6.35
C LYS A 41 -6.17 -3.02 4.93
N ASN A 42 -5.79 -1.90 4.32
CA ASN A 42 -6.13 -1.57 2.95
C ASN A 42 -5.19 -2.32 2.01
N PHE A 43 -3.89 -2.26 2.27
CA PHE A 43 -2.85 -2.92 1.47
C PHE A 43 -3.10 -4.42 1.27
N ASN A 44 -3.59 -5.13 2.30
CA ASN A 44 -3.87 -6.56 2.22
C ASN A 44 -5.17 -6.92 1.49
N LYS A 45 -6.07 -5.95 1.25
CA LYS A 45 -7.30 -6.15 0.49
C LYS A 45 -7.08 -5.96 -1.01
N GLU A 46 -6.10 -5.13 -1.36
CA GLU A 46 -5.73 -4.86 -2.74
C GLU A 46 -4.81 -5.95 -3.31
N SER A 47 -4.77 -6.05 -4.64
CA SER A 47 -3.96 -7.03 -5.37
C SER A 47 -2.49 -6.63 -5.52
N ILE A 48 -2.11 -5.40 -5.18
CA ILE A 48 -0.75 -4.88 -5.38
C ILE A 48 0.24 -5.54 -4.42
N ALA A 49 1.33 -6.08 -4.97
CA ALA A 49 2.40 -6.62 -4.16
C ALA A 49 3.25 -5.49 -3.53
N ARG A 50 3.83 -5.74 -2.35
CA ARG A 50 4.69 -4.74 -1.68
C ARG A 50 5.89 -4.33 -2.53
N ASP A 51 6.51 -5.28 -3.21
CA ASP A 51 7.70 -5.01 -4.04
C ASP A 51 7.35 -4.17 -5.28
N GLU A 52 6.14 -4.36 -5.82
CA GLU A 52 5.58 -3.57 -6.92
C GLU A 52 5.26 -2.15 -6.44
N PHE A 53 4.57 -2.01 -5.29
CA PHE A 53 4.34 -0.69 -4.69
C PHE A 53 5.64 0.07 -4.43
N TYR A 54 6.66 -0.59 -3.85
CA TYR A 54 7.96 0.04 -3.65
C TYR A 54 8.69 0.33 -4.97
N ALA A 55 8.45 -0.44 -6.04
CA ALA A 55 8.98 -0.11 -7.37
C ALA A 55 8.37 1.18 -7.90
N GLN A 56 7.05 1.36 -7.78
CA GLN A 56 6.36 2.60 -8.16
C GLN A 56 6.90 3.80 -7.37
N LEU A 57 7.14 3.65 -6.06
CA LEU A 57 7.77 4.69 -5.25
C LEU A 57 9.18 5.03 -5.73
N ARG A 58 10.03 4.01 -6.01
CA ARG A 58 11.40 4.22 -6.48
C ARG A 58 11.46 4.90 -7.85
N LEU A 59 10.57 4.52 -8.78
CA LEU A 59 10.43 5.17 -10.09
C LEU A 59 10.07 6.66 -9.95
N ASN A 60 9.43 7.02 -8.85
CA ASN A 60 9.07 8.38 -8.48
C ASN A 60 10.08 9.05 -7.52
N ALA A 61 11.33 8.59 -7.55
CA ALA A 61 12.47 9.12 -6.79
C ALA A 61 12.31 9.08 -5.25
N VAL A 62 11.46 8.19 -4.73
CA VAL A 62 11.36 7.94 -3.29
C VAL A 62 12.40 6.91 -2.87
N SER A 63 13.17 7.19 -1.82
CA SER A 63 14.16 6.29 -1.24
C SER A 63 13.76 5.76 0.14
N HIS A 64 12.89 6.48 0.86
CA HIS A 64 12.28 6.01 2.11
C HIS A 64 10.87 6.56 2.32
N LEU A 65 10.05 5.85 3.09
CA LEU A 65 8.63 6.19 3.26
C LEU A 65 8.39 7.54 3.96
N GLY A 66 9.37 8.05 4.69
CA GLY A 66 9.31 9.35 5.38
C GLY A 66 9.22 10.56 4.45
N GLN A 67 9.45 10.37 3.15
CA GLN A 67 9.25 11.37 2.09
C GLN A 67 7.79 11.45 1.62
N VAL A 68 6.96 10.44 1.91
CA VAL A 68 5.61 10.31 1.35
C VAL A 68 4.55 10.66 2.39
N ARG A 69 3.78 11.72 2.10
CA ARG A 69 2.63 12.15 2.90
C ARG A 69 1.41 11.27 2.64
N LEU A 70 1.16 10.95 1.37
CA LEU A 70 0.02 10.13 0.95
C LEU A 70 0.37 9.34 -0.31
N ALA A 71 0.00 8.06 -0.36
CA ALA A 71 -0.05 7.29 -1.60
C ALA A 71 -1.42 6.62 -1.76
N ILE A 72 -1.99 6.75 -2.95
CA ILE A 72 -3.31 6.23 -3.32
C ILE A 72 -3.11 5.22 -4.44
N LEU A 73 -3.66 4.02 -4.26
CA LEU A 73 -3.80 3.05 -5.33
C LEU A 73 -5.03 3.42 -6.15
N GLU A 74 -4.83 3.76 -7.41
CA GLU A 74 -5.89 4.10 -8.35
C GLU A 74 -6.52 2.82 -8.93
N THR A 75 -7.70 2.96 -9.54
CA THR A 75 -8.48 1.83 -10.09
C THR A 75 -7.77 1.13 -11.26
N ASN A 76 -6.88 1.85 -11.95
CA ASN A 76 -6.04 1.34 -13.04
C ASN A 76 -4.76 0.63 -12.54
N GLY A 77 -4.55 0.53 -11.22
CA GLY A 77 -3.36 -0.07 -10.60
C GLY A 77 -2.16 0.88 -10.47
N GLU A 78 -2.26 2.11 -10.97
CA GLU A 78 -1.22 3.12 -10.77
C GLU A 78 -1.25 3.70 -9.35
N VAL A 79 -0.16 4.37 -8.97
CA VAL A 79 -0.03 4.97 -7.64
C VAL A 79 0.14 6.47 -7.75
N SER A 80 -0.85 7.21 -7.28
CA SER A 80 -0.75 8.64 -7.04
C SER A 80 0.07 8.90 -5.77
N ILE A 81 1.13 9.72 -5.85
CA ILE A 81 2.04 9.98 -4.72
C ILE A 81 2.06 11.47 -4.40
N PHE A 82 1.83 11.79 -3.13
CA PHE A 82 1.97 13.13 -2.59
C PHE A 82 3.07 13.16 -1.54
N TYR A 83 4.05 14.03 -1.74
CA TYR A 83 5.23 14.13 -0.89
C TYR A 83 5.02 15.09 0.28
N PHE A 84 5.85 14.94 1.30
CA PHE A 84 6.14 16.04 2.22
C PHE A 84 6.97 17.11 1.50
N ALA A 85 6.86 18.37 1.94
CA ALA A 85 7.84 19.37 1.58
C ALA A 85 9.20 18.99 2.19
N ASP A 86 10.29 19.49 1.61
CA ASP A 86 11.65 19.16 2.02
C ASP A 86 11.92 19.36 3.51
N ASP A 87 11.38 20.42 4.11
CA ASP A 87 11.56 20.72 5.53
C ASP A 87 10.63 19.93 6.46
N ASP A 88 9.64 19.24 5.87
CA ASP A 88 8.69 18.37 6.57
C ASP A 88 9.02 16.88 6.41
N VAL A 89 10.09 16.52 5.68
CA VAL A 89 10.52 15.13 5.49
C VAL A 89 10.80 14.49 6.85
N LYS A 90 10.19 13.33 7.07
CA LYS A 90 10.30 12.58 8.32
C LYS A 90 11.34 11.47 8.19
N TYR A 91 11.78 10.96 9.34
CA TYR A 91 12.42 9.65 9.36
C TYR A 91 11.44 8.59 8.85
N GLY A 92 11.91 7.65 8.04
CA GLY A 92 11.06 6.58 7.54
C GLY A 92 11.81 5.36 7.03
N LEU A 93 11.03 4.33 6.71
CA LEU A 93 11.52 3.02 6.30
C LEU A 93 12.25 3.12 4.94
N PRO A 94 13.51 2.66 4.85
CA PRO A 94 14.21 2.54 3.57
C PRO A 94 13.48 1.57 2.64
N ILE A 95 13.28 1.96 1.38
CA ILE A 95 12.66 1.11 0.36
C ILE A 95 13.64 0.65 -0.72
N ILE A 96 14.88 1.14 -0.68
CA ILE A 96 15.96 0.64 -1.51
C ILE A 96 16.31 -0.78 -1.04
N PRO A 97 16.35 -1.78 -1.95
CA PRO A 97 16.53 -3.17 -1.58
C PRO A 97 17.76 -3.44 -0.70
N GLU A 98 18.86 -2.71 -0.88
CA GLU A 98 20.08 -2.90 -0.10
C GLU A 98 19.94 -2.47 1.35
N ASP A 99 19.25 -1.36 1.60
CA ASP A 99 19.06 -0.82 2.94
C ASP A 99 17.93 -1.55 3.68
N ASN A 100 16.86 -1.91 2.98
CA ASN A 100 15.73 -2.63 3.57
C ASN A 100 16.07 -4.08 4.01
N ARG A 101 17.24 -4.60 3.63
CA ARG A 101 17.72 -5.92 4.12
C ARG A 101 18.37 -5.85 5.51
N LYS A 102 18.74 -4.67 6.01
CA LYS A 102 19.40 -4.46 7.31
C LYS A 102 18.39 -4.52 8.46
N LYS A 103 17.76 -5.69 8.64
CA LYS A 103 16.69 -5.92 9.61
C LYS A 103 17.25 -6.41 10.93
N HIS A 104 16.80 -5.81 12.01
CA HIS A 104 17.20 -6.10 13.38
C HIS A 104 15.99 -6.57 14.19
N VAL A 105 16.19 -7.62 14.98
CA VAL A 105 15.25 -8.01 16.06
C VAL A 105 15.73 -7.41 17.37
N THR A 106 17.04 -7.54 17.63
CA THR A 106 17.74 -6.91 18.76
C THR A 106 18.30 -5.57 18.34
N ILE A 107 18.00 -4.53 19.12
CA ILE A 107 18.57 -3.18 18.96
C ILE A 107 19.75 -3.04 19.92
N THR A 108 20.90 -2.65 19.40
CA THR A 108 22.16 -2.49 20.16
C THR A 108 22.49 -1.04 20.48
N ASP A 109 21.98 -0.11 19.67
CA ASP A 109 22.30 1.31 19.72
C ASP A 109 21.01 2.13 19.73
N SER A 110 20.95 3.19 20.53
CA SER A 110 19.80 4.09 20.51
C SER A 110 19.74 4.86 19.18
N GLY A 111 18.54 5.01 18.60
CA GLY A 111 18.39 5.74 17.34
C GLY A 111 16.98 5.70 16.76
N GLN A 112 16.80 6.30 15.59
CA GLN A 112 15.55 6.26 14.85
C GLN A 112 15.45 4.95 14.06
N TYR A 113 14.39 4.20 14.32
CA TYR A 113 14.12 2.92 13.66
C TYR A 113 12.72 2.89 13.08
N SER A 114 12.59 2.27 11.92
CA SER A 114 11.32 2.04 11.25
C SER A 114 10.95 0.56 11.29
N CYS A 115 9.69 0.27 11.55
CA CYS A 115 9.15 -1.07 11.45
C CYS A 115 9.23 -1.55 10.00
N ASP A 116 9.82 -2.73 9.77
CA ASP A 116 10.08 -3.26 8.41
C ASP A 116 8.81 -3.59 7.61
N THR A 117 7.66 -3.61 8.29
CA THR A 117 6.39 -4.10 7.76
C THR A 117 5.41 -2.95 7.52
N CYS A 118 5.31 -1.99 8.44
CA CYS A 118 4.34 -0.90 8.34
C CYS A 118 4.96 0.48 8.13
N GLY A 119 6.27 0.65 8.32
CA GLY A 119 6.93 1.95 8.21
C GLY A 119 6.82 2.86 9.45
N TYR A 120 6.10 2.47 10.49
CA TYR A 120 6.05 3.22 11.75
C TYR A 120 7.47 3.46 12.29
N THR A 121 7.78 4.71 12.60
CA THR A 121 9.13 5.14 12.95
C THR A 121 9.13 5.80 14.32
N THR A 122 10.10 5.43 15.15
CA THR A 122 10.28 5.96 16.51
C THR A 122 11.74 5.87 16.94
N CYS A 123 12.09 6.63 17.97
CA CYS A 123 13.35 6.40 18.68
C CYS A 123 13.23 5.11 19.51
N LEU A 124 14.20 4.20 19.35
CA LEU A 124 14.32 2.98 20.16
C LEU A 124 15.63 3.00 20.93
N ASP A 125 15.61 2.47 22.14
CA ASP A 125 16.80 2.20 22.96
C ASP A 125 17.23 0.73 22.83
N PRO A 126 18.47 0.38 23.25
CA PRO A 126 18.96 -0.99 23.21
C PRO A 126 18.04 -1.96 23.97
N ALA A 127 17.54 -2.97 23.26
CA ALA A 127 16.70 -4.01 23.84
C ALA A 127 16.72 -5.25 22.94
N PRO A 128 16.50 -6.45 23.51
CA PRO A 128 16.47 -7.69 22.73
C PRO A 128 15.29 -7.76 21.76
N VAL A 129 14.16 -7.12 22.08
CA VAL A 129 12.96 -7.10 21.24
C VAL A 129 12.18 -5.80 21.47
N HIS A 130 11.73 -5.20 20.38
CA HIS A 130 10.72 -4.13 20.37
C HIS A 130 9.49 -4.57 19.58
N ILE A 131 8.31 -4.15 20.00
CA ILE A 131 7.04 -4.48 19.32
C ILE A 131 6.47 -3.20 18.71
N CYS A 132 6.19 -3.23 17.41
CA CYS A 132 5.60 -2.09 16.73
C CYS A 132 4.18 -1.82 17.25
N PRO A 133 3.87 -0.59 17.71
CA PRO A 133 2.55 -0.26 18.25
C PRO A 133 1.45 -0.29 17.18
N THR A 134 1.82 -0.12 15.90
CA THR A 134 0.87 -0.06 14.78
C THR A 134 0.48 -1.45 14.26
N CYS A 135 1.45 -2.35 14.08
CA CYS A 135 1.23 -3.65 13.43
C CYS A 135 1.70 -4.87 14.21
N GLN A 136 2.25 -4.68 15.42
CA GLN A 136 2.74 -5.73 16.31
C GLN A 136 3.94 -6.54 15.76
N HIS A 137 4.55 -6.09 14.66
CA HIS A 137 5.76 -6.71 14.12
C HIS A 137 6.99 -6.39 14.98
N LYS A 138 8.02 -7.26 14.91
CA LYS A 138 9.21 -7.20 15.79
C LYS A 138 10.51 -6.87 15.09
N LYS A 139 10.50 -6.78 13.76
CA LYS A 139 11.68 -6.43 12.94
C LYS A 139 11.68 -4.95 12.63
N TRP A 140 12.85 -4.37 12.79
CA TRP A 140 13.10 -2.94 12.64
C TRP A 140 14.31 -2.72 11.74
N VAL A 141 14.35 -1.58 11.06
CA VAL A 141 15.45 -1.14 10.20
C VAL A 141 15.83 0.27 10.62
N PRO A 142 17.12 0.66 10.62
CA PRO A 142 17.50 2.05 10.82
C PRO A 142 16.74 2.97 9.85
N ALA A 143 16.14 4.03 10.38
CA ALA A 143 15.34 4.94 9.58
C ALA A 143 16.23 5.95 8.83
N LEU A 144 15.79 6.39 7.64
CA LEU A 144 16.44 7.45 6.87
C LEU A 144 15.57 8.72 6.87
N ASN A 145 16.19 9.88 6.71
CA ASN A 145 15.53 11.19 6.66
C ASN A 145 16.07 12.10 5.54
N GLU A 146 16.63 11.50 4.48
CA GLU A 146 17.17 12.25 3.35
C GLU A 146 16.06 12.95 2.54
N LYS A 147 16.34 14.16 2.07
CA LYS A 147 15.38 14.87 1.21
C LYS A 147 15.32 14.21 -0.16
N ARG A 148 14.18 14.31 -0.83
CA ARG A 148 14.04 13.83 -2.21
C ARG A 148 14.87 14.75 -3.12
N LEU A 149 15.71 14.17 -3.97
CA LEU A 149 16.42 14.94 -4.99
C LEU A 149 15.41 15.42 -6.04
N SER A 150 15.34 16.73 -6.25
CA SER A 150 14.46 17.40 -7.24
C SER A 150 15.24 17.97 -8.40
#